data_AF-A0A532UU27-F1
#
_entry.id   AF-A0A532UU27-F1
#
_cell.length_a   1.000
_cell.length_b   1.000
_cell.length_c   1.000
_cell.angle_alpha   90.00
_cell.angle_beta   90.00
_cell.angle_gamma   90.00
#
_symmetry.space_group_name_H-M   'P 1'
#
loop_
_entity.id
_entity.type
_entity.pdbx_description
1 polymer ?
#
loop_
_entity_poly.entity_id
_entity_poly.type
_entity_poly.pdbx_seq_one_letter_code
_entity_poly.pdbx_strand_id
1 'polypeptide(L)'
;MSNLIGLILPFITVLIFVIGMGYRFYIWTKTPQPGKMTLFPTPTPGGGTFISIIKESFFFPGLFKGDRSLWIAAWVFHASLALIILGHLRVFSGFFDRILINMGVDVDLMSSTGGGAAGILILITAIWLLLRRFALRRVREISNASDFLALLLVLAIIFTGNSMRFGEHFDLEITRNYFAHLFTFSFAEMTLPQSGIFWTHFFLVQLLIMYIPFSKILHFGGIFFTQSLIQKS
;
A
#
# COMPACT_ATOMS: atom_id res chain seq x y z
N MET A 1 -7.05 8.07 -25.32
CA MET A 1 -6.12 7.88 -24.18
C MET A 1 -6.68 6.92 -23.12
N SER A 2 -7.97 7.04 -22.78
CA SER A 2 -8.68 6.11 -21.87
C SER A 2 -8.54 4.63 -22.23
N ASN A 3 -8.66 4.26 -23.51
CA ASN A 3 -8.55 2.85 -23.93
C ASN A 3 -7.16 2.25 -23.66
N LEU A 4 -6.07 3.01 -23.88
CA LEU A 4 -4.71 2.49 -23.62
C LEU A 4 -4.47 2.29 -22.11
N ILE A 5 -4.82 3.29 -21.31
CA ILE A 5 -4.62 3.32 -19.85
C ILE A 5 -5.57 2.34 -19.15
N GLY A 6 -6.77 2.13 -19.68
CA GLY A 6 -7.81 1.29 -19.10
C GLY A 6 -7.79 -0.17 -19.58
N LEU A 7 -7.47 -0.44 -20.84
CA LEU A 7 -7.48 -1.81 -21.36
C LEU A 7 -6.09 -2.44 -21.32
N ILE A 8 -5.09 -1.79 -21.91
CA ILE A 8 -3.78 -2.43 -22.15
C ILE A 8 -2.87 -2.33 -20.92
N LEU A 9 -2.80 -1.13 -20.33
CA LEU A 9 -1.86 -0.85 -19.25
C LEU A 9 -2.07 -1.73 -18.00
N PRO A 10 -3.31 -2.12 -17.59
CA PRO A 10 -3.48 -2.97 -16.42
C PRO A 10 -2.85 -4.36 -16.61
N PHE A 11 -2.94 -4.94 -17.81
CA PHE A 11 -2.30 -6.22 -18.11
C PHE A 11 -0.77 -6.11 -18.10
N ILE A 12 -0.22 -5.03 -18.67
CA ILE A 12 1.23 -4.74 -18.60
C ILE A 12 1.65 -4.56 -17.14
N THR A 13 0.86 -3.86 -16.35
CA THR A 13 1.11 -3.61 -14.93
C THR A 13 1.19 -4.91 -14.15
N VAL A 14 0.22 -5.81 -14.34
CA VAL A 14 0.22 -7.13 -13.70
C VAL A 14 1.43 -7.95 -14.15
N LEU A 15 1.76 -7.94 -15.44
CA LEU A 15 2.91 -8.67 -15.97
C LEU A 15 4.23 -8.19 -15.35
N ILE A 16 4.48 -6.88 -15.34
CA ILE A 16 5.67 -6.27 -14.75
C ILE A 16 5.73 -6.57 -13.25
N PHE A 17 4.60 -6.46 -12.54
CA PHE A 17 4.54 -6.76 -11.12
C PHE A 17 4.91 -8.22 -10.83
N VAL A 18 4.30 -9.17 -11.54
CA VAL A 18 4.55 -10.61 -11.34
C VAL A 18 5.99 -10.98 -11.67
N ILE A 19 6.52 -10.53 -12.81
CA ILE A 19 7.92 -10.78 -13.21
C ILE A 19 8.88 -10.12 -12.21
N GLY A 20 8.64 -8.85 -11.85
CA GLY A 20 9.47 -8.11 -10.91
C GLY A 20 9.50 -8.75 -9.53
N MET A 21 8.35 -9.20 -9.03
CA MET A 21 8.25 -9.93 -7.77
C MET A 21 8.98 -11.27 -7.84
N GLY A 22 8.81 -12.04 -8.91
CA GLY A 22 9.52 -13.30 -9.13
C GLY A 22 11.04 -13.13 -9.15
N TYR A 23 11.53 -12.12 -9.89
CA TYR A 23 12.94 -11.75 -9.91
C TYR A 23 13.45 -11.34 -8.52
N ARG A 24 12.65 -10.59 -7.76
CA ARG A 24 13.02 -10.16 -6.41
C ARG A 24 13.12 -11.32 -5.43
N PHE A 25 12.17 -12.26 -5.46
CA PHE A 25 12.23 -13.49 -4.68
C PHE A 25 13.45 -14.33 -5.06
N TYR A 26 13.73 -14.48 -6.36
CA TYR A 26 14.91 -15.18 -6.84
C TYR A 26 16.19 -14.57 -6.27
N ILE A 27 16.36 -13.24 -6.35
CA ILE A 27 17.52 -12.56 -5.76
C ILE A 27 17.61 -12.85 -4.26
N TRP A 28 16.53 -12.70 -3.50
CA TRP A 28 16.58 -12.93 -2.06
C TRP A 28 17.02 -14.36 -1.71
N THR A 29 16.61 -15.36 -2.49
CA THR A 29 17.06 -16.74 -2.28
C THR A 29 18.54 -16.97 -2.62
N LYS A 30 19.14 -16.11 -3.45
CA LYS A 30 20.52 -16.22 -3.92
C LYS A 30 21.50 -15.32 -3.17
N THR A 31 21.03 -14.25 -2.54
CA THR A 31 21.88 -13.33 -1.78
C THR A 31 22.49 -14.04 -0.57
N PRO A 32 23.83 -14.10 -0.46
CA PRO A 32 24.49 -14.69 0.70
C PRO A 32 24.07 -13.97 1.97
N GLN A 33 23.79 -14.73 3.03
CA GLN A 33 23.36 -14.14 4.29
C GLN A 33 24.53 -13.42 4.95
N PRO A 34 24.33 -12.19 5.46
CA PRO A 34 25.31 -11.58 6.35
C PRO A 34 25.50 -12.51 7.55
N GLY A 35 26.75 -12.84 7.90
CA GLY A 35 27.06 -13.68 9.06
C GLY A 35 26.46 -13.12 10.35
N LYS A 36 26.36 -13.97 11.39
CA LYS A 36 25.72 -13.69 12.69
C LYS A 36 26.02 -12.27 13.19
N MET A 37 25.10 -11.34 12.97
CA MET A 37 25.17 -10.01 13.56
C MET A 37 24.56 -10.06 14.95
N THR A 38 25.40 -10.04 15.97
CA THR A 38 24.96 -9.88 17.36
C THR A 38 24.52 -8.44 17.58
N LEU A 39 23.31 -8.10 17.12
CA LEU A 39 22.69 -6.82 17.48
C LEU A 39 22.23 -6.91 18.93
N PHE A 40 22.72 -6.00 19.77
CA PHE A 40 22.28 -5.87 21.14
C PHE A 40 20.90 -5.17 21.16
N PRO A 41 19.91 -5.65 21.94
CA PRO A 41 19.99 -6.79 22.86
C PRO A 41 19.84 -8.13 22.13
N THR A 42 20.63 -9.12 22.56
CA THR A 42 20.68 -10.48 22.02
C THR A 42 19.29 -11.12 22.00
N PRO A 43 18.82 -11.66 20.86
CA PRO A 43 17.59 -12.44 20.81
C PRO A 43 17.68 -13.61 21.79
N THR A 44 16.67 -13.80 22.63
CA THR A 44 16.60 -14.96 23.52
C THR A 44 16.52 -16.24 22.69
N PRO A 45 17.37 -17.27 22.96
CA PRO A 45 17.27 -18.55 22.27
C PRO A 45 15.96 -19.25 22.61
N GLY A 46 15.17 -19.66 21.61
CA GLY A 46 13.88 -20.34 21.76
C GLY A 46 12.73 -19.56 21.11
N GLY A 47 11.56 -20.21 20.95
CA GLY A 47 10.40 -19.74 20.16
C GLY A 47 9.86 -18.31 20.41
N GLY A 48 10.44 -17.56 21.34
CA GLY A 48 10.27 -16.10 21.45
C GLY A 48 10.78 -15.32 20.23
N THR A 49 11.64 -15.88 19.38
CA THR A 49 12.17 -15.17 18.21
C THR A 49 11.10 -14.90 17.14
N PHE A 50 10.24 -15.87 16.83
CA PHE A 50 9.10 -15.67 15.91
C PHE A 50 8.07 -14.68 16.46
N ILE A 51 7.74 -14.78 17.74
CA ILE A 51 6.85 -13.83 18.42
C ILE A 51 7.44 -12.42 18.40
N SER A 52 8.75 -12.28 18.58
CA SER A 52 9.44 -10.98 18.52
C SER A 52 9.39 -10.37 17.12
N ILE A 53 9.51 -11.18 16.07
CA ILE A 53 9.36 -10.75 14.67
C ILE A 53 7.95 -10.22 14.40
N ILE A 54 6.93 -10.98 14.81
CA ILE A 54 5.53 -10.56 14.67
C ILE A 54 5.30 -9.26 15.43
N LYS A 55 5.77 -9.19 16.68
CA LYS A 55 5.62 -8.00 17.51
C LYS A 55 6.32 -6.80 16.88
N GLU A 56 7.51 -6.98 16.30
CA GLU A 56 8.21 -5.91 15.59
C GLU A 56 7.48 -5.46 14.33
N SER A 57 6.92 -6.41 13.58
CA SER A 57 6.24 -6.16 12.31
C SER A 57 4.91 -5.44 12.46
N PHE A 58 4.14 -5.77 13.52
CA PHE A 58 2.82 -5.16 13.74
C PHE A 58 2.87 -3.95 14.67
N PHE A 59 3.67 -4.00 15.73
CA PHE A 59 3.62 -2.98 16.79
C PHE A 59 4.80 -2.02 16.80
N PHE A 60 5.86 -2.29 16.05
CA PHE A 60 7.06 -1.44 15.99
C PHE A 60 7.58 -1.00 17.38
N PRO A 61 7.73 -1.89 18.38
CA PRO A 61 8.20 -1.52 19.71
C PRO A 61 9.62 -0.94 19.69
N GLY A 62 10.48 -1.31 18.72
CA GLY A 62 11.75 -0.64 18.50
C GLY A 62 11.58 0.84 18.15
N LEU A 63 10.67 1.14 17.22
CA LEU A 63 10.33 2.50 16.85
C LEU A 63 9.70 3.29 18.00
N PHE A 64 8.84 2.66 18.80
CA PHE A 64 8.23 3.28 19.98
C PHE A 64 9.28 3.74 21.00
N LYS A 65 10.35 2.95 21.19
CA LYS A 65 11.44 3.29 22.11
C LYS A 65 12.36 4.39 21.55
N GLY A 66 12.59 4.39 20.24
CA GLY A 66 13.51 5.34 19.57
C GLY A 66 12.89 6.69 19.25
N ASP A 67 11.67 6.71 18.72
CA ASP A 67 10.96 7.93 18.31
C ASP A 67 9.44 7.74 18.40
N ARG A 68 8.86 8.18 19.52
CA ARG A 68 7.42 8.08 19.78
C ARG A 68 6.58 8.87 18.79
N SER A 69 7.07 10.00 18.29
CA SER A 69 6.33 10.83 17.33
C SER A 69 6.21 10.11 16.00
N LEU A 70 7.32 9.53 15.52
CA LEU A 70 7.31 8.71 14.31
C LEU A 70 6.47 7.43 14.49
N TRP A 71 6.45 6.83 15.69
CA TRP A 71 5.62 5.66 15.98
C TRP A 71 4.12 5.95 15.80
N ILE A 72 3.63 7.04 16.38
CA ILE A 72 2.21 7.44 16.24
C ILE A 72 1.89 7.70 14.76
N ALA A 73 2.72 8.47 14.07
CA ALA A 73 2.52 8.77 12.65
C ALA A 73 2.56 7.50 11.79
N ALA A 74 3.48 6.57 12.06
CA ALA A 74 3.55 5.30 11.34
C ALA A 74 2.27 4.47 11.52
N TRP A 75 1.74 4.40 12.75
CA TRP A 75 0.49 3.70 13.03
C TRP A 75 -0.71 4.35 12.34
N VAL A 76 -0.85 5.68 12.42
CA VAL A 76 -1.95 6.40 11.75
C VAL A 76 -1.87 6.21 10.23
N PHE A 77 -0.66 6.27 9.65
CA PHE A 77 -0.46 6.04 8.22
C PHE A 77 -0.86 4.62 7.80
N HIS A 78 -0.35 3.58 8.48
CA HIS A 78 -0.61 2.19 8.11
C HIS A 78 -2.05 1.76 8.40
N ALA A 79 -2.63 2.20 9.52
CA ALA A 79 -4.02 1.90 9.84
C ALA A 79 -4.97 2.55 8.82
N SER A 80 -4.73 3.81 8.44
CA SER A 80 -5.51 4.49 7.41
C SER A 80 -5.32 3.83 6.04
N LEU A 81 -4.09 3.44 5.69
CA LEU A 81 -3.79 2.72 4.45
C LEU A 81 -4.53 1.38 4.40
N ALA A 82 -4.51 0.61 5.50
CA ALA A 82 -5.20 -0.67 5.58
C ALA A 82 -6.72 -0.49 5.43
N LEU A 83 -7.31 0.48 6.12
CA LEU A 83 -8.75 0.81 5.97
C LEU A 83 -9.10 1.22 4.54
N ILE A 84 -8.26 2.02 3.90
CA ILE A 84 -8.45 2.44 2.51
C ILE A 84 -8.35 1.24 1.57
N ILE A 85 -7.35 0.37 1.73
CA ILE A 85 -7.21 -0.85 0.92
C ILE A 85 -8.44 -1.76 1.09
N LEU A 86 -8.91 -1.95 2.31
CA LEU A 86 -10.14 -2.71 2.58
C LEU A 86 -11.36 -2.06 1.91
N GLY A 87 -11.47 -0.73 1.99
CA GLY A 87 -12.51 0.03 1.30
C GLY A 87 -12.42 -0.07 -0.24
N HIS A 88 -11.23 -0.24 -0.81
CA HIS A 88 -11.05 -0.42 -2.26
C HIS A 88 -11.59 -1.77 -2.75
N LEU A 89 -11.70 -2.80 -1.89
CA LEU A 89 -12.31 -4.08 -2.27
C LEU A 89 -13.76 -3.91 -2.76
N ARG A 90 -14.45 -2.89 -2.24
CA ARG A 90 -15.80 -2.50 -2.66
C ARG A 90 -15.86 -2.10 -4.13
N VAL A 91 -14.78 -1.53 -4.68
CA VAL A 91 -14.71 -1.09 -6.09
C VAL A 91 -14.61 -2.28 -7.05
N PHE A 92 -14.01 -3.39 -6.61
CA PHE A 92 -13.84 -4.59 -7.44
C PHE A 92 -14.99 -5.58 -7.33
N SER A 93 -15.62 -5.69 -6.14
CA SER A 93 -16.71 -6.64 -5.92
C SER A 93 -17.76 -6.11 -4.94
N GLY A 94 -19.03 -6.42 -5.20
CA GLY A 94 -20.13 -6.17 -4.26
C GLY A 94 -20.26 -7.23 -3.16
N PHE A 95 -19.34 -8.19 -3.08
CA PHE A 95 -19.43 -9.33 -2.15
C PHE A 95 -19.41 -8.87 -0.67
N PHE A 96 -18.44 -8.03 -0.31
CA PHE A 96 -18.31 -7.53 1.07
C PHE A 96 -19.48 -6.64 1.48
N ASP A 97 -19.98 -5.81 0.55
CA ASP A 97 -21.18 -4.99 0.80
C ASP A 97 -22.37 -5.85 1.18
N ARG A 98 -22.61 -6.95 0.43
CA ARG A 98 -23.73 -7.87 0.71
C ARG A 98 -23.62 -8.50 2.10
N ILE A 99 -22.41 -8.89 2.53
CA ILE A 99 -22.19 -9.44 3.88
C ILE A 99 -22.53 -8.39 4.94
N LEU A 100 -22.02 -7.16 4.79
CA LEU A 100 -22.24 -6.09 5.75
C LEU A 100 -23.70 -5.63 5.82
N ILE A 101 -24.38 -5.53 4.68
CA ILE A 101 -25.81 -5.22 4.60
C ILE A 101 -26.62 -6.32 5.33
N ASN A 102 -26.28 -7.59 5.12
CA ASN A 102 -26.93 -8.70 5.82
C ASN A 102 -26.70 -8.69 7.34
N MET A 103 -25.61 -8.06 7.80
CA MET A 103 -25.33 -7.83 9.22
C MET A 103 -26.01 -6.55 9.78
N GLY A 104 -26.80 -5.85 8.98
CA GLY A 104 -27.49 -4.61 9.37
C GLY A 104 -26.59 -3.37 9.40
N VAL A 105 -25.41 -3.43 8.76
CA VAL A 105 -24.47 -2.30 8.69
C VAL A 105 -24.82 -1.43 7.48
N ASP A 106 -24.97 -0.13 7.70
CA ASP A 106 -25.05 0.85 6.62
C ASP A 106 -23.67 1.04 5.98
N VAL A 107 -23.46 0.38 4.84
CA VAL A 107 -22.18 0.35 4.14
C VAL A 107 -21.86 1.71 3.52
N ASP A 108 -22.86 2.51 3.16
CA ASP A 108 -22.66 3.83 2.58
C ASP A 108 -22.26 4.83 3.65
N LEU A 109 -22.91 4.80 4.82
CA LEU A 109 -22.50 5.59 5.97
C LEU A 109 -21.10 5.18 6.47
N MET A 110 -20.83 3.87 6.61
CA MET A 110 -19.52 3.37 7.03
C MET A 110 -18.43 3.76 6.03
N SER A 111 -18.71 3.58 4.73
CA SER A 111 -17.78 3.96 3.66
C SER A 111 -17.53 5.45 3.70
N SER A 112 -18.58 6.29 3.71
CA SER A 112 -18.54 7.76 3.65
C SER A 112 -17.83 8.41 4.85
N THR A 113 -18.01 7.87 6.04
CA THR A 113 -17.36 8.37 7.26
C THR A 113 -15.96 7.77 7.43
N GLY A 114 -15.86 6.44 7.47
CA GLY A 114 -14.62 5.72 7.75
C GLY A 114 -13.57 5.92 6.66
N GLY A 115 -13.93 5.71 5.39
CA GLY A 115 -13.01 5.92 4.28
C GLY A 115 -12.61 7.38 4.08
N GLY A 116 -13.49 8.32 4.45
CA GLY A 116 -13.26 9.76 4.28
C GLY A 116 -12.31 10.28 5.34
N ALA A 117 -12.55 9.89 6.60
CA ALA A 117 -11.64 10.14 7.71
C ALA A 117 -10.26 9.51 7.45
N ALA A 118 -10.21 8.25 7.02
CA ALA A 118 -8.95 7.58 6.67
C ALA A 118 -8.20 8.31 5.54
N GLY A 119 -8.91 8.77 4.51
CA GLY A 119 -8.34 9.56 3.41
C GLY A 119 -7.71 10.88 3.86
N ILE A 120 -8.34 11.59 4.79
CA ILE A 120 -7.80 12.84 5.36
C ILE A 120 -6.61 12.54 6.28
N LEU A 121 -6.73 11.54 7.16
CA LEU A 121 -5.69 11.18 8.11
C LEU A 121 -4.41 10.72 7.40
N ILE A 122 -4.53 9.88 6.37
CA ILE A 122 -3.37 9.42 5.61
C ILE A 122 -2.72 10.57 4.85
N LEU A 123 -3.49 11.53 4.32
CA LEU A 123 -2.95 12.70 3.63
C LEU A 123 -2.12 13.57 4.57
N ILE A 124 -2.69 13.95 5.72
CA ILE A 124 -2.00 14.75 6.75
C ILE A 124 -0.71 14.04 7.19
N THR A 125 -0.82 12.74 7.46
CA THR A 125 0.32 11.96 7.95
C THR A 125 1.40 11.80 6.88
N ALA A 126 1.03 11.60 5.61
CA ALA A 126 1.98 11.51 4.50
C ALA A 126 2.71 12.84 4.26
N ILE A 127 1.99 13.98 4.32
CA ILE A 127 2.60 15.32 4.25
C ILE A 127 3.57 15.51 5.40
N TRP A 128 3.18 15.16 6.63
CA TRP A 128 4.03 15.27 7.80
C TRP A 128 5.30 14.42 7.68
N LEU A 129 5.18 13.17 7.20
CA LEU A 129 6.33 12.29 6.96
C LEU A 129 7.28 12.86 5.91
N LEU A 130 6.74 13.48 4.85
CA LEU A 130 7.53 14.12 3.81
C LEU A 130 8.29 15.34 4.35
N LEU A 131 7.59 16.22 5.08
CA LEU A 131 8.18 17.39 5.73
C LEU A 131 9.26 16.99 6.73
N ARG A 132 9.01 15.96 7.54
CA ARG A 132 9.99 15.41 8.50
C ARG A 132 11.25 14.92 7.79
N ARG A 133 11.12 14.34 6.60
CA ARG A 133 12.25 13.86 5.78
C ARG A 133 13.12 15.00 5.24
N PHE A 134 12.52 16.16 4.93
CA PHE A 134 13.26 17.36 4.51
C PHE A 134 13.85 18.15 5.68
N ALA A 135 13.10 18.30 6.77
CA ALA A 135 13.45 19.15 7.90
C ALA A 135 14.53 18.55 8.81
N LEU A 136 14.49 17.23 9.06
CA LEU A 136 15.45 16.58 9.95
C LEU A 136 16.70 16.16 9.20
N ARG A 137 17.83 16.82 9.49
CA ARG A 137 19.14 16.53 8.85
C ARG A 137 19.51 15.05 8.91
N ARG A 138 19.39 14.42 10.10
CA ARG A 138 19.67 12.99 10.31
C ARG A 138 18.85 12.09 9.37
N VAL A 139 17.58 12.42 9.13
CA VAL A 139 16.69 11.62 8.27
C VAL A 139 17.02 11.87 6.80
N ARG A 140 17.32 13.11 6.42
CA ARG A 140 17.71 13.48 5.06
C ARG A 140 19.03 12.82 4.64
N GLU A 141 20.01 12.73 5.54
CA GLU A 141 21.32 12.11 5.29
C GLU A 141 21.23 10.61 4.99
N ILE A 142 20.26 9.90 5.57
CA ILE A 142 20.04 8.46 5.35
C ILE A 142 18.97 8.15 4.28
N SER A 143 18.34 9.17 3.71
CA SER A 143 17.25 9.00 2.74
C SER A 143 17.79 9.00 1.31
N ASN A 144 17.39 8.02 0.51
CA ASN A 144 17.72 7.97 -0.91
C ASN A 144 16.63 8.67 -1.74
N ALA A 145 16.95 9.06 -2.98
CA ALA A 145 15.98 9.63 -3.93
C ALA A 145 14.74 8.73 -4.12
N SER A 146 14.93 7.41 -4.10
CA SER A 146 13.85 6.42 -4.15
C SER A 146 12.81 6.56 -3.03
N ASP A 147 13.24 7.04 -1.85
CA ASP A 147 12.41 7.14 -0.65
C ASP A 147 11.51 8.39 -0.73
N PHE A 148 12.00 9.47 -1.35
CA PHE A 148 11.21 10.65 -1.68
C PHE A 148 10.23 10.36 -2.82
N LEU A 149 10.69 9.71 -3.89
CA LEU A 149 9.85 9.36 -5.04
C LEU A 149 8.67 8.48 -4.62
N ALA A 150 8.92 7.45 -3.80
CA ALA A 150 7.89 6.58 -3.26
C ALA A 150 6.83 7.36 -2.48
N LEU A 151 7.26 8.25 -1.58
CA LEU A 151 6.34 9.01 -0.74
C LEU A 151 5.55 10.06 -1.54
N LEU A 152 6.18 10.70 -2.53
CA LEU A 152 5.50 11.63 -3.43
C LEU A 152 4.47 10.91 -4.31
N LEU A 153 4.78 9.72 -4.82
CA LEU A 153 3.85 8.91 -5.60
C LEU A 153 2.63 8.52 -4.76
N VAL A 154 2.84 8.03 -3.53
CA VAL A 154 1.76 7.71 -2.59
C VAL A 154 0.93 8.95 -2.27
N LEU A 155 1.57 10.10 -2.03
CA LEU A 155 0.89 11.36 -1.75
C LEU A 155 0.01 11.83 -2.93
N ALA A 156 0.49 11.68 -4.17
CA ALA A 156 -0.29 11.98 -5.37
C ALA A 156 -1.49 11.04 -5.54
N ILE A 157 -1.34 9.75 -5.22
CA ILE A 157 -2.44 8.77 -5.22
C ILE A 157 -3.49 9.13 -4.18
N ILE A 158 -3.06 9.45 -2.95
CA ILE A 158 -3.97 9.88 -1.87
C ILE A 158 -4.70 11.15 -2.27
N PHE A 159 -3.98 12.14 -2.82
CA PHE A 159 -4.56 13.41 -3.22
C PHE A 159 -5.64 13.20 -4.29
N THR A 160 -5.31 12.49 -5.38
CA THR A 160 -6.28 12.19 -6.45
C THR A 160 -7.45 11.33 -5.97
N GLY A 161 -7.22 10.39 -5.05
CA GLY A 161 -8.27 9.59 -4.42
C GLY A 161 -9.23 10.43 -3.58
N ASN A 162 -8.70 11.36 -2.78
CA ASN A 162 -9.51 12.30 -2.02
C ASN A 162 -10.24 13.30 -2.94
N SER A 163 -9.65 13.70 -4.05
CA SER A 163 -10.33 14.54 -5.06
C SER A 163 -11.54 13.85 -5.66
N MET A 164 -11.44 12.56 -6.02
CA MET A 164 -12.60 11.78 -6.47
C MET A 164 -13.69 11.69 -5.40
N ARG A 165 -13.29 11.63 -4.13
CA ARG A 165 -14.20 11.46 -3.01
C ARG A 165 -14.96 12.73 -2.62
N PHE A 166 -14.24 13.84 -2.54
CA PHE A 166 -14.76 15.11 -2.03
C PHE A 166 -15.10 16.12 -3.13
N GLY A 167 -14.65 15.88 -4.38
CA GLY A 167 -14.77 16.83 -5.48
C GLY A 167 -15.83 16.47 -6.53
N GLU A 168 -15.96 15.20 -6.90
CA GLU A 168 -16.89 14.75 -7.96
C GLU A 168 -17.75 13.58 -7.48
N HIS A 169 -18.93 13.40 -8.08
CA HIS A 169 -19.73 12.21 -7.83
C HIS A 169 -19.05 11.01 -8.50
N PHE A 170 -18.63 10.04 -7.68
CA PHE A 170 -17.99 8.82 -8.16
C PHE A 170 -19.03 7.70 -8.34
N ASP A 171 -19.24 7.29 -9.60
CA ASP A 171 -20.12 6.18 -9.93
C ASP A 171 -19.43 4.84 -9.66
N LEU A 172 -19.81 4.24 -8.54
CA LEU A 172 -19.30 2.96 -8.09
C LEU A 172 -19.76 1.80 -9.00
N GLU A 173 -20.97 1.87 -9.56
CA GLU A 173 -21.55 0.79 -10.36
C GLU A 173 -20.87 0.69 -11.72
N ILE A 174 -20.69 1.82 -12.41
CA ILE A 174 -19.95 1.86 -13.69
C ILE A 174 -18.52 1.34 -13.49
N THR A 175 -17.85 1.76 -12.42
CA THR A 175 -16.46 1.34 -12.15
C THR A 175 -16.37 -0.16 -11.83
N ARG A 176 -17.34 -0.71 -11.10
CA ARG A 176 -17.45 -2.16 -10.85
C ARG A 176 -17.63 -2.95 -12.13
N ASN A 177 -18.54 -2.51 -13.00
CA ASN A 177 -18.78 -3.16 -14.29
C ASN A 177 -17.51 -3.14 -15.14
N TYR A 178 -16.79 -2.02 -15.19
CA TYR A 178 -15.50 -1.91 -15.86
C TYR A 178 -14.48 -2.96 -15.36
N PHE A 179 -14.28 -3.09 -14.04
CA PHE A 179 -13.36 -4.11 -13.51
C PHE A 179 -13.85 -5.54 -13.73
N ALA A 180 -15.17 -5.79 -13.67
CA ALA A 180 -15.73 -7.10 -13.96
C ALA A 180 -15.48 -7.52 -15.43
N HIS A 181 -15.64 -6.61 -16.38
CA HIS A 181 -15.32 -6.84 -17.80
C HIS A 181 -13.82 -7.06 -18.01
N LEU A 182 -12.96 -6.35 -17.27
CA LEU A 182 -11.51 -6.54 -17.31
C LEU A 182 -11.10 -7.94 -16.83
N PHE A 183 -11.71 -8.45 -15.74
CA PHE A 183 -11.43 -9.78 -15.21
C PHE A 183 -12.02 -10.92 -16.04
N THR A 184 -13.19 -10.70 -16.66
CA THR A 184 -13.87 -11.70 -17.51
C THR A 184 -13.41 -11.67 -18.96
N PHE A 185 -12.50 -10.76 -19.32
CA PHE A 185 -12.03 -10.54 -20.70
C PHE A 185 -13.16 -10.23 -21.70
N SER A 186 -14.26 -9.65 -21.22
CA SER A 186 -15.46 -9.32 -22.00
C SER A 186 -15.49 -7.84 -22.36
N PHE A 187 -14.76 -7.44 -23.40
CA PHE A 187 -14.55 -6.02 -23.73
C PHE A 187 -15.62 -5.39 -24.62
N ALA A 188 -16.48 -6.19 -25.27
CA ALA A 188 -17.45 -5.69 -26.26
C ALA A 188 -18.52 -4.77 -25.67
N GLU A 189 -18.91 -4.99 -24.42
CA GLU A 189 -19.99 -4.27 -23.72
C GLU A 189 -19.46 -3.33 -22.63
N MET A 190 -18.14 -3.13 -22.59
CA MET A 190 -17.49 -2.41 -21.49
C MET A 190 -17.80 -0.91 -21.55
N THR A 191 -18.45 -0.41 -20.49
CA THR A 191 -18.62 1.02 -20.26
C THR A 191 -17.43 1.59 -19.48
N LEU A 192 -16.84 2.67 -19.99
CA LEU A 192 -15.68 3.30 -19.37
C LEU A 192 -16.12 4.43 -18.41
N PRO A 193 -15.53 4.52 -17.20
CA PRO A 193 -15.70 5.69 -16.35
C PRO A 193 -15.29 6.98 -17.08
N GLN A 194 -16.12 8.02 -17.02
CA GLN A 194 -15.88 9.28 -17.74
C GLN A 194 -15.07 10.31 -16.93
N SER A 195 -14.86 10.07 -15.63
CA SER A 195 -14.12 11.01 -14.77
C SER A 195 -12.63 11.02 -15.09
N GLY A 196 -12.10 12.20 -15.43
CA GLY A 196 -10.67 12.39 -15.72
C GLY A 196 -9.78 12.17 -14.50
N ILE A 197 -10.26 12.54 -13.31
CA ILE A 197 -9.52 12.34 -12.05
C ILE A 197 -9.41 10.84 -11.72
N PHE A 198 -10.41 10.02 -12.08
CA PHE A 198 -10.33 8.56 -11.97
C PHE A 198 -9.21 7.98 -12.82
N TRP A 199 -9.10 8.39 -14.09
CA TRP A 199 -8.02 7.92 -14.96
C TRP A 199 -6.64 8.32 -14.46
N THR A 200 -6.52 9.51 -13.88
CA THR A 200 -5.28 9.99 -13.27
C THR A 200 -4.92 9.16 -12.04
N HIS A 201 -5.88 8.94 -11.14
CA HIS A 201 -5.70 8.10 -9.95
C HIS A 201 -5.32 6.67 -10.34
N PHE A 202 -6.07 6.06 -11.27
CA PHE A 202 -5.84 4.70 -11.74
C PHE A 202 -4.48 4.54 -12.40
N PHE A 203 -4.03 5.52 -13.19
CA PHE A 203 -2.70 5.54 -13.77
C PHE A 203 -1.60 5.60 -12.69
N LEU A 204 -1.73 6.49 -11.69
CA LEU A 204 -0.77 6.60 -10.59
C LEU A 204 -0.69 5.31 -9.76
N VAL A 205 -1.83 4.65 -9.51
CA VAL A 205 -1.88 3.35 -8.84
C VAL A 205 -1.16 2.28 -9.66
N GLN A 206 -1.36 2.25 -10.99
CA GLN A 206 -0.64 1.33 -11.87
C GLN A 206 0.88 1.56 -11.83
N LEU A 207 1.32 2.83 -11.84
CA LEU A 207 2.73 3.18 -11.65
C LEU A 207 3.27 2.69 -10.31
N LEU A 208 2.50 2.84 -9.22
CA LEU A 208 2.89 2.33 -7.91
C LEU A 208 3.05 0.81 -7.95
N ILE A 209 2.09 0.07 -8.51
CA ILE A 209 2.14 -1.39 -8.61
C ILE A 209 3.39 -1.83 -9.39
N MET A 210 3.67 -1.22 -10.54
CA MET A 210 4.89 -1.52 -11.31
C MET A 210 6.17 -1.19 -10.54
N TYR A 211 6.16 -0.16 -9.69
CA TYR A 211 7.31 0.27 -8.90
C TYR A 211 7.58 -0.60 -7.66
N ILE A 212 6.55 -1.18 -7.04
CA ILE A 212 6.66 -2.01 -5.81
C ILE A 212 7.83 -3.02 -5.85
N PRO A 213 7.96 -3.92 -6.85
CA PRO A 213 8.99 -4.96 -6.85
C PRO A 213 10.43 -4.43 -6.87
N PHE A 214 10.62 -3.20 -7.36
CA PHE A 214 11.93 -2.54 -7.48
C PHE A 214 12.22 -1.57 -6.34
N SER A 215 11.29 -1.41 -5.39
CA SER A 215 11.34 -0.37 -4.35
C SER A 215 11.54 -0.93 -2.94
N LYS A 216 11.82 -0.02 -2.00
CA LYS A 216 11.82 -0.34 -0.55
C LYS A 216 10.41 -0.47 0.05
N ILE A 217 9.34 -0.27 -0.74
CA ILE A 217 7.93 -0.43 -0.31
C ILE A 217 7.61 -1.91 -0.04
N LEU A 218 8.40 -2.84 -0.58
CA LEU A 218 8.27 -4.26 -0.28
C LEU A 218 8.82 -4.61 1.13
N HIS A 219 8.55 -3.78 2.13
CA HIS A 219 9.02 -3.98 3.50
C HIS A 219 8.35 -5.20 4.15
N PHE A 220 7.07 -5.47 3.91
CA PHE A 220 6.37 -6.61 4.51
C PHE A 220 6.95 -7.98 4.08
N GLY A 221 7.21 -8.20 2.80
CA GLY A 221 7.78 -9.47 2.33
C GLY A 221 9.25 -9.66 2.71
N GLY A 222 10.03 -8.57 2.69
CA GLY A 222 11.46 -8.60 3.00
C GLY A 222 11.78 -8.88 4.46
N ILE A 223 10.97 -8.39 5.41
CA ILE A 223 11.22 -8.58 6.85
C ILE A 223 11.07 -10.05 7.24
N PHE A 224 10.00 -10.73 6.81
CA PHE A 224 9.83 -12.16 7.10
C PHE A 224 10.93 -13.01 6.48
N PHE A 225 11.29 -12.73 5.22
CA PHE A 225 12.34 -13.49 4.54
C PHE A 225 13.69 -13.26 5.22
N THR A 226 14.09 -12.01 5.44
CA THR A 226 15.38 -11.67 6.03
C THR A 226 15.50 -12.14 7.48
N GLN A 227 14.46 -12.00 8.30
CA GLN A 227 14.51 -12.45 9.70
C GLN A 227 14.43 -13.98 9.84
N SER A 228 13.69 -14.68 8.98
CA SER A 228 13.69 -16.15 8.95
C SER A 228 15.05 -16.74 8.59
N LEU A 229 15.81 -16.03 7.75
CA LEU A 229 17.16 -16.43 7.33
C LEU A 229 18.20 -16.15 8.42
N ILE A 230 18.17 -14.97 9.05
CA ILE A 230 19.10 -14.60 10.13
C ILE A 230 18.97 -15.54 11.35
N GLN A 231 17.77 -16.06 11.62
CA GLN A 231 17.50 -16.90 12.80
C GLN A 231 17.65 -18.40 12.55
N LYS A 232 17.86 -18.83 11.30
CA LYS A 232 18.02 -20.25 10.94
C LYS A 232 19.43 -20.80 11.17
N SER A 233 20.32 -20.11 11.91
CA SER A 233 21.72 -20.50 12.12
C SER A 233 22.25 -20.35 13.54
#